data_AF-A0A358HVR9-F1
#
_entry.id   AF-A0A358HVR9-F1
#
_cell.length_a   1.000
_cell.length_b   1.000
_cell.length_c   1.000
_cell.angle_alpha   90.00
_cell.angle_beta   90.00
_cell.angle_gamma   90.00
#
_symmetry.space_group_name_H-M   'P 1'
#
loop_
_entity.id
_entity.type
_entity.pdbx_description
1 polymer ?
#
loop_
_entity_poly.entity_id
_entity_poly.type
_entity_poly.pdbx_seq_one_letter_code
_entity_poly.pdbx_strand_id
1 'polypeptide(L)' 'TPRKSIDIYGKEVDIVTKGRHDPCVGIRGVPVGEAMAAIVLADHLLRHRGQCDGWNANKHFPS' A
#
# COMPACT_ATOMS: atom_id res chain seq x y z
N THR A 1 -5.33 -7.23 -26.84
CA THR A 1 -5.99 -6.39 -27.87
C THR A 1 -5.17 -5.12 -28.05
N PRO A 2 -5.07 -4.56 -29.26
CA PRO A 2 -4.42 -3.26 -29.47
C PRO A 2 -5.19 -2.16 -28.73
N ARG A 3 -4.47 -1.26 -28.05
CA ARG A 3 -5.00 -0.06 -27.40
C ARG A 3 -4.26 1.15 -27.93
N LYS A 4 -5.00 2.19 -28.32
CA LYS A 4 -4.43 3.48 -28.70
C LYS A 4 -3.78 4.16 -27.50
N SER A 5 -2.64 4.80 -27.71
CA SER A 5 -1.91 5.60 -26.73
C SER A 5 -1.06 6.66 -27.44
N ILE A 6 -0.26 7.41 -26.67
CA ILE A 6 0.69 8.40 -27.17
C ILE A 6 2.08 8.11 -26.61
N ASP A 7 3.12 8.36 -27.40
CA ASP A 7 4.51 8.27 -26.92
C ASP A 7 4.94 9.52 -26.13
N ILE A 8 6.15 9.49 -25.57
CA ILE A 8 6.70 10.62 -24.81
C ILE A 8 6.94 11.89 -25.66
N TYR A 9 6.89 11.78 -26.99
CA TYR A 9 7.03 12.87 -27.94
C TYR A 9 5.67 13.33 -28.50
N GLY A 10 4.56 12.78 -27.99
CA GLY A 10 3.20 13.13 -28.36
C GLY A 10 2.70 12.51 -29.66
N LYS A 11 3.38 11.51 -30.23
CA LYS A 11 2.93 10.81 -31.44
C LYS A 11 1.97 9.68 -31.08
N GLU A 12 0.94 9.47 -31.90
CA GLU A 12 -0.01 8.36 -31.72
C GLU A 12 0.69 7.01 -31.93
N VAL A 13 0.45 6.08 -31.00
CA VAL A 13 1.01 4.73 -31.03
C VAL A 13 -0.05 3.70 -30.60
N ASP A 14 -0.06 2.54 -31.25
CA ASP A 14 -0.88 1.41 -30.81
C ASP A 14 -0.05 0.48 -29.89
N ILE A 15 -0.52 0.32 -28.66
CA ILE A 15 0.09 -0.54 -27.65
C ILE A 15 -0.59 -1.90 -27.65
N VAL A 16 0.20 -2.96 -27.76
CA VAL A 16 -0.25 -4.34 -27.53
C VAL A 16 0.49 -4.87 -26.30
N THR A 17 -0.24 -5.13 -25.23
CA THR A 17 0.31 -5.83 -24.07
C THR A 17 0.59 -7.29 -24.44
N LYS A 18 1.87 -7.66 -24.49
CA LYS A 18 2.30 -9.06 -24.69
C LYS A 18 2.41 -9.73 -23.32
N GLY A 19 1.91 -10.96 -23.19
CA GLY A 19 2.02 -11.77 -21.97
C GLY A 19 0.78 -11.74 -21.06
N ARG A 20 0.91 -12.36 -19.88
CA ARG A 20 -0.19 -12.59 -18.95
C ARG A 20 -0.42 -11.34 -18.11
N HIS A 21 -1.40 -10.53 -18.49
CA HIS A 21 -1.90 -9.45 -17.66
C HIS A 21 -2.80 -10.05 -16.57
N ASP A 22 -2.64 -9.59 -15.34
CA ASP A 22 -3.59 -9.92 -14.28
C ASP A 22 -4.96 -9.30 -14.60
N PRO A 23 -6.00 -10.11 -14.84
CA PRO A 23 -7.33 -9.59 -15.17
C PRO A 23 -8.04 -8.98 -13.94
N CYS A 24 -7.57 -9.24 -12.71
CA CYS A 24 -8.18 -8.71 -11.50
C CYS A 24 -7.16 -8.35 -10.42
N VAL A 25 -6.52 -7.19 -10.60
CA VAL A 25 -5.62 -6.62 -9.58
C VAL A 25 -6.34 -6.27 -8.27
N GLY A 26 -7.65 -6.00 -8.33
CA GLY A 26 -8.47 -5.64 -7.17
C GLY A 26 -8.52 -6.73 -6.11
N ILE A 27 -8.76 -7.99 -6.49
CA ILE A 27 -8.79 -9.12 -5.55
C ILE A 27 -7.43 -9.29 -4.86
N ARG A 28 -6.33 -9.12 -5.61
CA ARG A 28 -4.97 -9.18 -5.04
C ARG A 28 -4.60 -7.96 -4.20
N GLY A 29 -5.30 -6.84 -4.37
CA GLY A 29 -5.08 -5.60 -3.63
C GLY A 29 -5.62 -5.65 -2.20
N VAL A 30 -6.67 -6.44 -1.93
CA VAL A 30 -7.31 -6.47 -0.60
C VAL A 30 -6.35 -6.90 0.51
N PRO A 31 -5.61 -8.03 0.40
CA PRO A 31 -4.65 -8.43 1.45
C PRO A 31 -3.54 -7.39 1.68
N VAL A 32 -3.14 -6.67 0.63
CA VAL A 32 -2.14 -5.59 0.72
C VAL A 32 -2.72 -4.41 1.51
N GLY A 33 -3.96 -4.00 1.20
CA GLY A 33 -4.65 -2.92 1.89
C GLY A 33 -4.83 -3.20 3.38
N GLU A 34 -5.22 -4.42 3.75
CA GLU A 34 -5.35 -4.85 5.15
C GLU A 34 -4.03 -4.76 5.91
N ALA A 35 -2.93 -5.26 5.32
CA ALA A 35 -1.61 -5.18 5.92
C ALA A 35 -1.14 -3.72 6.08
N MET A 36 -1.38 -2.87 5.08
CA MET A 36 -1.02 -1.45 5.15
C MET A 36 -1.81 -0.72 6.24
N ALA A 37 -3.10 -1.00 6.39
CA ALA A 37 -3.91 -0.43 7.45
C ALA A 37 -3.39 -0.82 8.85
N ALA A 38 -3.02 -2.09 9.04
CA ALA A 38 -2.44 -2.57 10.30
C ALA A 38 -1.11 -1.86 10.63
N ILE A 39 -0.24 -1.66 9.63
CA ILE A 39 1.03 -0.95 9.81
C ILE A 39 0.79 0.52 10.21
N VAL A 40 -0.15 1.21 9.56
CA VAL A 40 -0.48 2.61 9.89
C VAL A 40 -0.99 2.72 11.33
N LEU A 41 -1.87 1.82 11.74
CA LEU A 41 -2.38 1.79 13.12
C LEU A 41 -1.26 1.50 14.13
N ALA A 42 -0.36 0.57 13.82
CA ALA A 42 0.79 0.25 14.67
C ALA A 42 1.75 1.44 14.80
N ASP A 43 2.02 2.16 13.70
CA ASP A 43 2.84 3.37 13.71
C ASP A 43 2.20 4.47 14.57
N HIS A 44 0.90 4.71 14.43
CA HIS A 44 0.19 5.66 15.29
C HIS A 44 0.23 5.28 16.77
N LEU A 45 0.07 4.01 17.09
CA LEU A 45 0.21 3.52 18.46
C LEU A 45 1.63 3.80 18.99
N LEU A 46 2.67 3.41 18.26
CA LEU A 46 4.05 3.60 18.68
C LEU A 46 4.42 5.08 18.82
N ARG A 47 3.93 5.96 17.94
CA ARG A 47 4.10 7.42 18.04
C ARG A 47 3.42 7.97 19.27
N HIS A 48 2.20 7.54 19.55
CA HIS A 48 1.48 7.95 20.75
C HIS A 48 2.24 7.50 22.01
N ARG A 49 2.76 6.28 22.04
CA ARG A 49 3.63 5.81 23.14
C ARG A 49 4.89 6.67 23.28
N GLY A 50 5.60 6.93 22.19
CA GLY A 50 6.83 7.73 22.21
C GLY A 50 6.63 9.19 22.65
N GLN A 51 5.44 9.77 22.42
CA GLN A 51 5.13 11.16 22.75
C GLN A 51 4.40 11.33 24.09
N CYS A 52 3.54 10.39 24.45
CA CYS A 52 2.64 10.51 25.60
C CYS A 52 2.98 9.53 26.74
N ASP A 53 3.62 8.38 26.48
CA ASP A 53 3.94 7.39 27.53
C ASP A 53 5.26 7.66 28.27
N GLY A 54 5.89 8.82 28.07
CA GLY A 54 6.94 9.31 28.96
C GLY A 54 6.52 9.39 30.44
N TRP A 55 5.20 9.35 30.72
CA TRP A 55 4.64 9.31 32.07
C TRP A 55 4.26 7.89 32.56
N ASN A 56 3.97 6.94 31.66
CA ASN A 56 3.42 5.61 32.02
C ASN A 56 4.43 4.45 31.88
N ALA A 57 5.72 4.74 31.76
CA ALA A 57 6.80 3.75 31.62
C ALA A 57 6.97 2.76 32.80
N ASN A 58 6.04 2.71 33.77
CA ASN A 58 6.15 1.86 34.94
C ASN A 58 4.87 1.11 35.36
N LYS A 59 3.92 0.86 34.44
CA LYS A 59 2.79 -0.06 34.72
C LYS A 59 2.48 -0.97 33.53
N HIS A 60 2.66 -2.28 33.77
CA HIS A 60 2.12 -3.41 33.00
C HIS A 60 2.82 -3.81 31.69
N PHE A 61 3.99 -4.44 31.83
CA PHE A 61 4.22 -5.73 31.18
C PHE A 61 3.95 -6.82 32.23
N PRO A 62 2.87 -7.60 32.18
CA PRO A 62 2.86 -8.87 32.87
C PRO A 62 3.71 -9.84 32.05
N SER A 63 4.64 -10.49 32.75
CA SER A 63 5.34 -11.71 32.34
C SER A 63 4.40 -12.76 31.77
#